data_AF-A0AAW6NIU5-F1
#
_entry.id   AF-A0AAW6NIU5-F1
#
_cell.length_a   1.000
_cell.length_b   1.000
_cell.length_c   1.000
_cell.angle_alpha   90.00
_cell.angle_beta   90.00
_cell.angle_gamma   90.00
#
_symmetry.space_group_name_H-M   'P 1'
#
loop_
_entity.id
_entity.type
_entity.pdbx_description
1 polymer ?
#
loop_
_entity_poly.entity_id
_entity_poly.type
_entity_poly.pdbx_seq_one_letter_code
_entity_poly.pdbx_strand_id
1 'polypeptide(L)' 'MNQSTTQNRRWVLASRPHGAPVAENFRLEEQPIPTPAQGQVLLRT' A
#
# COMPACT_ATOMS: atom_id res chain seq x y z
N MET A 1 15.34 5.98 -1.37
CA MET A 1 14.60 4.98 -2.17
C MET A 1 13.89 5.72 -3.29
N ASN A 2 14.09 5.34 -4.55
CA ASN A 2 13.39 5.97 -5.66
C ASN A 2 11.99 5.35 -5.78
N GLN A 3 10.94 6.16 -5.78
CA GLN A 3 9.58 5.65 -5.96
C GLN A 3 9.31 5.35 -7.42
N SER A 4 8.65 4.22 -7.69
CA SER A 4 8.15 3.90 -9.02
C SER A 4 7.10 4.92 -9.44
N THR A 5 7.16 5.39 -10.69
CA THR A 5 6.16 6.29 -11.28
C THR A 5 4.98 5.55 -11.88
N THR A 6 4.98 4.21 -11.85
CA THR A 6 3.93 3.37 -12.44
C THR A 6 3.32 2.39 -11.44
N GLN A 7 4.01 2.10 -10.32
CA GLN A 7 3.57 1.15 -9.31
C GLN A 7 3.43 1.83 -7.94
N ASN A 8 2.25 1.68 -7.35
CA ASN A 8 1.97 1.97 -5.96
C ASN A 8 2.35 0.77 -5.08
N ARG A 9 3.28 0.98 -4.16
CA ARG A 9 3.63 -0.02 -3.14
C ARG A 9 2.80 0.24 -1.89
N ARG A 10 2.08 -0.78 -1.42
CA ARG A 10 1.24 -0.66 -0.22
C ARG A 10 1.52 -1.79 0.74
N TRP A 11 1.47 -1.47 2.03
CA TRP A 11 1.38 -2.48 3.08
C TRP A 11 -0.09 -2.82 3.27
N VAL A 12 -0.43 -4.10 3.07
CA VAL A 12 -1.75 -4.62 3.42
C VAL A 12 -1.67 -5.40 4.72
N LEU A 13 -2.78 -5.44 5.46
CA LEU A 13 -2.94 -6.35 6.58
C LEU A 13 -3.18 -7.75 6.03
N ALA A 14 -2.15 -8.60 6.07
CA ALA A 14 -2.20 -9.98 5.61
C ALA A 14 -2.97 -10.88 6.59
N SER A 15 -2.88 -10.59 7.90
CA SER A 15 -3.64 -11.28 8.95
C SER A 15 -3.83 -10.37 10.16
N ARG A 16 -4.88 -10.61 10.95
CA ARG A 16 -5.10 -9.88 12.22
C ARG A 16 -4.15 -10.44 13.29
N PRO A 17 -3.34 -9.61 13.96
CA PRO A 17 -2.46 -10.08 15.01
C PRO A 17 -3.24 -10.70 16.18
N HIS A 18 -2.71 -11.77 16.74
CA HIS A 18 -3.12 -12.30 18.03
C HIS A 18 -1.98 -12.06 19.03
N GLY A 19 -2.12 -11.04 19.88
CA GLY A 19 -1.02 -10.52 20.71
C GLY A 19 -0.24 -9.41 20.01
N ALA A 20 1.08 -9.37 20.19
CA ALA A 20 1.92 -8.37 19.54
C ALA A 20 1.95 -8.58 18.01
N PRO A 21 1.99 -7.51 17.20
CA PRO A 21 2.18 -7.61 15.76
C PRO A 21 3.49 -8.30 15.40
N VAL A 22 3.42 -9.22 14.43
CA VAL A 22 4.57 -9.86 13.80
C VAL A 22 4.66 -9.45 12.33
N ALA A 23 5.83 -9.64 11.71
CA ALA A 23 6.07 -9.20 10.33
C ALA A 23 5.07 -9.84 9.35
N GLU A 24 4.70 -11.10 9.57
CA GLU A 24 3.77 -11.89 8.77
C GLU A 24 2.34 -11.37 8.82
N ASN A 25 2.00 -10.48 9.77
CA ASN A 25 0.71 -9.79 9.75
C ASN A 25 0.61 -8.75 8.63
N PHE A 26 1.73 -8.39 8.01
CA PHE A 26 1.79 -7.40 6.95
C PHE A 26 2.38 -8.01 5.68
N ARG A 27 1.89 -7.55 4.53
CA ARG A 27 2.46 -7.91 3.22
C ARG A 27 2.68 -6.66 2.41
N LEU A 28 3.86 -6.57 1.80
CA LEU A 28 4.16 -5.54 0.80
C LEU A 28 3.61 -6.01 -0.55
N GLU A 29 2.73 -5.22 -1.14
CA GLU A 29 2.17 -5.46 -2.46
C GLU A 29 2.51 -4.30 -3.40
N GLU A 30 2.65 -4.61 -4.69
CA GLU A 30 2.76 -3.62 -5.76
C GLU A 30 1.51 -3.70 -6.64
N GLN A 31 0.93 -2.54 -6.94
CA GLN A 31 -0.23 -2.41 -7.82
C GLN A 31 -0.08 -1.17 -8.70
N PRO A 32 -0.72 -1.09 -9.88
CA PRO A 32 -0.70 0.11 -10.69
C PRO A 32 -1.17 1.34 -9.90
N ILE A 33 -0.58 2.50 -10.16
CA ILE A 33 -1.04 3.77 -9.58
C ILE A 33 -2.50 4.03 -10.03
N PRO A 34 -3.44 4.30 -9.11
CA PRO A 34 -4.82 4.53 -9.47
C PRO A 34 -5.04 5.90 -10.13
N THR A 35 -5.99 5.97 -11.05
CA THR A 35 -6.48 7.25 -11.60
C THR A 35 -7.57 7.81 -10.67
N PRO A 36 -7.44 9.05 -10.15
CA PRO A 36 -8.48 9.64 -9.31
C PRO A 36 -9.77 9.90 -10.10
N ALA A 37 -10.92 9.62 -9.51
CA ALA A 37 -12.22 9.98 -10.06
C ALA A 37 -12.53 11.48 -9.86
N GLN A 38 -13.64 11.97 -10.41
CA GLN A 38 -14.08 13.36 -10.21
C GLN A 38 -14.24 13.66 -8.71
N GLY A 39 -13.62 14.75 -8.26
CA GLY A 39 -13.62 15.15 -6.85
C GLY A 39 -12.58 14.43 -5.96
N GLN A 40 -11.77 13.53 -6.52
CA GLN A 40 -10.65 12.88 -5.81
C GLN A 40 -9.31 13.52 -6.17
N VAL A 41 -8.29 13.26 -5.35
CA VAL A 41 -6.89 13.67 -5.59
C VAL A 41 -5.96 12.48 -5.44
N LEU A 42 -4.88 12.47 -6.23
CA LEU A 42 -3.79 11.49 -6.12
C LEU A 42 -2.64 12.10 -5.34
N LEU A 43 -2.21 11.40 -4.28
CA LEU A 43 -1.13 11.85 -3.38
C LEU A 43 0.09 10.93 -3.49
N ARG A 44 1.27 11.49 -3.18
CA ARG A 44 2.54 10.76 -3.08
C ARG A 44 3.05 10.84 -1.65
N THR A 45 3.26 9.69 -1.01
CA THR A 45 3.68 9.51 0.40
C THR A 45 5.12 9.12 0.53
#